data_AF-A0A4P2SKT2-F1
#
_entry.id   AF-A0A4P2SKT2-F1
#
_cell.length_a   1.000
_cell.length_b   1.000
_cell.length_c   1.000
_cell.angle_alpha   90.00
_cell.angle_beta   90.00
_cell.angle_gamma   90.00
#
_symmetry.space_group_name_H-M   'P 1'
#
loop_
_entity.id
_entity.type
_entity.pdbx_description
1 polymer ?
#
loop_
_entity_poly.entity_id
_entity_poly.type
_entity_poly.pdbx_seq_one_letter_code
_entity_poly.pdbx_strand_id
1 'polypeptide(L)'
;MVIYDSNFGVKAFDNYSDFREFMNEYYDYLKSFEKNLSLNFIFINLGMQKGEKQASLKIAHQLLESGMDRQSVRQLTGLSETEMKSLFQDSP
;
A
#
# COMPACT_ATOMS: atom_id res chain seq x y z
N MET A 1 -35.71 22.05 2.60
CA MET A 1 -35.12 21.05 3.53
C MET A 1 -33.74 21.54 3.93
N VAL A 2 -33.28 21.34 5.16
CA VAL A 2 -31.94 21.78 5.60
C VAL A 2 -31.19 20.60 6.18
N ILE A 3 -29.92 20.43 5.78
CA ILE A 3 -29.03 19.37 6.26
C ILE A 3 -27.75 20.01 6.76
N TYR A 4 -27.24 19.47 7.86
CA TYR A 4 -25.91 19.78 8.36
C TYR A 4 -24.99 18.58 8.14
N ASP A 5 -23.83 18.84 7.56
CA ASP A 5 -22.76 17.87 7.41
C ASP A 5 -21.42 18.50 7.83
N SER A 6 -20.57 17.74 8.50
CA SER A 6 -19.28 18.26 9.00
C SER A 6 -18.27 18.58 7.88
N ASN A 7 -18.41 17.95 6.71
CA ASN A 7 -17.54 18.16 5.54
C ASN A 7 -18.10 19.24 4.60
N PHE A 8 -19.43 19.38 4.51
CA PHE A 8 -20.09 20.28 3.54
C PHE A 8 -20.84 21.47 4.17
N GLY A 9 -20.86 21.56 5.51
CA GLY A 9 -21.51 22.63 6.27
C GLY A 9 -23.03 22.53 6.27
N VAL A 10 -23.70 23.65 6.57
CA VAL A 10 -25.17 23.76 6.44
C VAL A 10 -25.53 23.94 4.96
N LYS A 11 -26.41 23.08 4.45
CA LYS A 11 -26.97 23.16 3.10
C LYS A 11 -28.49 23.29 3.19
N ALA A 12 -29.03 24.28 2.50
CA ALA A 12 -30.47 24.45 2.34
C ALA A 12 -30.86 24.05 0.90
N PHE A 13 -31.99 23.36 0.77
CA PHE A 13 -32.53 22.88 -0.51
C PHE A 13 -33.92 23.43 -0.72
N ASP A 14 -34.12 24.08 -1.87
CA ASP A 14 -35.37 24.72 -2.24
C ASP A 14 -36.39 23.69 -2.74
N ASN A 15 -35.93 22.60 -3.33
CA ASN A 15 -36.78 21.51 -3.78
C ASN A 15 -36.11 20.13 -3.65
N TYR A 16 -36.87 19.06 -3.94
CA TYR A 16 -36.40 17.68 -3.83
C TYR A 16 -35.35 17.30 -4.90
N SER A 17 -35.40 17.90 -6.09
CA SER A 17 -34.42 17.67 -7.14
C SER A 17 -33.03 18.14 -6.70
N ASP A 18 -32.93 19.36 -6.16
CA ASP A 18 -31.66 19.93 -5.68
C ASP A 18 -31.07 19.07 -4.56
N PHE A 19 -31.93 18.60 -3.65
CA PHE A 19 -31.54 17.67 -2.60
C PHE A 19 -31.01 16.34 -3.18
N ARG A 20 -31.70 15.78 -4.16
CA ARG A 20 -31.32 14.50 -4.77
C ARG A 20 -29.99 14.60 -5.52
N GLU A 21 -29.78 15.69 -6.25
CA GLU A 21 -28.52 15.97 -6.95
C GLU A 21 -27.36 16.04 -5.97
N PHE A 22 -27.51 16.82 -4.89
CA PHE A 22 -26.53 16.87 -3.82
C PHE A 22 -26.23 15.51 -3.19
N MET A 23 -27.26 14.69 -2.92
CA MET A 23 -27.05 13.37 -2.32
C MET A 23 -26.29 12.40 -3.23
N ASN A 24 -26.46 12.53 -4.56
CA ASN A 24 -25.69 11.73 -5.51
C ASN A 24 -24.22 12.15 -5.52
N GLU A 25 -23.94 13.46 -5.56
CA GLU A 25 -22.57 13.97 -5.48
C GLU A 25 -21.90 13.58 -4.16
N TYR A 26 -22.64 13.67 -3.05
CA TYR A 26 -22.18 13.26 -1.74
C TYR A 26 -21.84 11.76 -1.69
N TYR A 27 -22.69 10.92 -2.28
CA TYR A 27 -22.43 9.48 -2.38
C TYR A 27 -21.18 9.17 -3.22
N ASP A 28 -21.03 9.83 -4.36
CA ASP A 28 -19.86 9.66 -5.22
C ASP A 28 -18.57 10.12 -4.54
N TYR A 29 -18.62 11.23 -3.78
CA TYR A 29 -17.52 11.70 -2.95
C TYR A 29 -17.11 10.64 -1.94
N LEU A 30 -18.05 10.12 -1.13
CA LEU A 30 -17.75 9.10 -0.12
C LEU A 30 -17.15 7.83 -0.73
N LYS A 31 -17.70 7.37 -1.86
CA LYS A 31 -17.20 6.21 -2.58
C LYS A 31 -15.78 6.42 -3.11
N SER A 32 -15.48 7.62 -3.61
CA SER A 32 -14.12 7.97 -4.06
C SER A 32 -13.13 8.01 -2.90
N PHE A 33 -13.55 8.52 -1.74
CA PHE A 33 -12.73 8.59 -0.54
C PHE A 33 -12.38 7.19 -0.01
N GLU A 34 -13.38 6.30 0.11
CA GLU A 34 -13.17 4.91 0.53
C GLU A 34 -12.20 4.18 -0.41
N LYS A 35 -12.37 4.35 -1.73
CA LYS A 35 -11.47 3.79 -2.73
C LYS A 35 -10.05 4.31 -2.57
N ASN A 36 -9.87 5.61 -2.37
CA ASN A 36 -8.56 6.22 -2.19
C ASN A 36 -7.87 5.75 -0.90
N LEU A 37 -8.63 5.60 0.20
CA LEU A 37 -8.11 5.06 1.46
C LEU A 37 -7.62 3.62 1.29
N SER A 38 -8.42 2.79 0.60
CA SER A 38 -8.06 1.40 0.29
C SER A 38 -6.81 1.31 -0.62
N LEU A 39 -6.75 2.13 -1.67
CA LEU A 39 -5.59 2.20 -2.55
C LEU A 39 -4.33 2.64 -1.81
N ASN A 40 -4.41 3.69 -0.99
CA ASN A 40 -3.28 4.16 -0.19
C ASN A 40 -2.77 3.07 0.76
N PHE A 41 -3.68 2.35 1.42
CA PHE A 41 -3.29 1.22 2.26
C PHE A 41 -2.57 0.13 1.46
N ILE A 42 -3.08 -0.23 0.27
CA ILE A 42 -2.43 -1.21 -0.60
C ILE A 42 -1.05 -0.74 -1.04
N PHE A 43 -0.90 0.50 -1.50
CA PHE A 43 0.38 1.04 -1.98
C PHE A 43 1.43 1.13 -0.87
N ILE A 44 1.04 1.53 0.34
CA ILE A 44 1.94 1.56 1.50
C ILE A 44 2.43 0.15 1.84
N ASN A 45 1.52 -0.82 1.93
CA ASN A 45 1.89 -2.21 2.22
C ASN A 45 2.79 -2.81 1.14
N LEU A 46 2.50 -2.57 -0.14
CA LEU A 46 3.34 -3.00 -1.25
C LEU A 46 4.74 -2.34 -1.18
N GLY A 47 4.80 -1.06 -0.85
CA GLY A 47 6.05 -0.33 -0.65
C GLY A 47 6.88 -0.91 0.50
N MET A 48 6.26 -1.18 1.64
CA MET A 48 6.90 -1.82 2.80
C MET A 48 7.43 -3.20 2.45
N GLN A 49 6.61 -4.08 1.86
CA GLN A 49 7.03 -5.43 1.46
C GLN A 49 8.20 -5.40 0.46
N LYS A 50 8.14 -4.48 -0.53
CA LYS A 50 9.22 -4.33 -1.50
C LYS A 50 10.52 -3.82 -0.84
N GLY A 51 10.40 -2.89 0.11
CA GLY A 51 11.53 -2.35 0.87
C GLY A 51 12.19 -3.40 1.78
N GLU A 52 11.38 -4.14 2.54
CA GLU A 52 11.83 -5.26 3.38
C GLU A 52 12.56 -6.31 2.54
N LYS A 53 11.97 -6.73 1.43
CA LYS A 53 12.60 -7.69 0.51
C LYS A 53 13.94 -7.17 -0.04
N GLN A 54 14.01 -5.91 -0.45
CA GLN A 54 15.26 -5.30 -0.92
C GLN A 54 16.32 -5.23 0.18
N ALA A 55 15.94 -4.93 1.42
CA ALA A 55 16.85 -4.91 2.56
C ALA A 55 17.39 -6.33 2.86
N SER A 56 16.51 -7.33 2.91
CA SER A 56 16.91 -8.73 3.11
C SER A 56 17.88 -9.23 2.05
N LEU A 57 17.67 -8.87 0.77
CA LEU A 57 18.60 -9.22 -0.32
C LEU A 57 19.98 -8.58 -0.14
N LYS A 58 20.05 -7.31 0.25
CA LYS A 58 21.33 -6.62 0.52
C LYS A 58 22.09 -7.26 1.70
N ILE A 59 21.38 -7.56 2.78
CA ILE A 59 21.96 -8.24 3.94
C ILE A 59 22.45 -9.63 3.54
N ALA A 60 21.65 -10.39 2.79
CA ALA A 60 22.04 -11.71 2.31
C ALA A 60 23.32 -11.66 1.46
N HIS A 61 23.44 -10.70 0.55
CA HIS A 61 24.64 -10.49 -0.25
C HIS A 61 25.88 -10.27 0.63
N GLN A 62 25.79 -9.33 1.58
CA GLN A 62 26.90 -9.01 2.49
C GLN A 62 27.31 -10.20 3.35
N LEU A 63 26.34 -10.98 3.85
CA LEU A 63 26.64 -12.17 4.65
C LEU A 63 27.32 -13.26 3.80
N LEU A 64 26.87 -13.47 2.57
CA LEU A 64 27.50 -14.40 1.64
C LEU A 64 28.93 -13.97 1.28
N GLU A 65 29.14 -12.67 1.02
CA GLU A 65 30.48 -12.11 0.78
C GLU A 65 31.42 -12.28 1.98
N SER A 66 30.86 -12.26 3.20
CA SER A 66 31.62 -12.53 4.43
C SER A 66 32.00 -14.02 4.61
N GLY A 67 31.55 -14.91 3.70
CA GLY A 67 31.81 -16.34 3.75
C GLY A 67 30.80 -17.14 4.60
N MET A 68 29.69 -16.53 5.01
CA MET A 68 28.62 -17.24 5.72
C MET A 68 27.93 -18.24 4.81
N ASP A 69 27.62 -19.43 5.34
CA ASP A 69 26.96 -20.47 4.55
C ASP A 69 25.52 -20.07 4.18
N ARG A 70 25.08 -20.53 3.01
CA ARG A 70 23.77 -20.20 2.44
C ARG A 70 22.59 -20.56 3.34
N GLN A 71 22.69 -21.63 4.12
CA GLN A 71 21.61 -22.07 5.00
C GLN A 71 21.45 -21.09 6.17
N SER A 72 22.54 -20.67 6.78
CA SER A 72 22.55 -19.66 7.85
C SER A 72 22.07 -18.30 7.35
N VAL A 73 22.53 -17.86 6.17
CA VAL A 73 22.05 -16.60 5.56
C VAL A 73 20.54 -16.64 5.32
N ARG A 74 20.01 -17.77 4.85
CA ARG A 74 18.59 -17.95 4.60
C ARG A 74 17.76 -17.88 5.90
N GLN A 75 18.26 -18.50 6.97
CA GLN A 75 17.61 -18.42 8.28
C GLN A 75 17.60 -17.00 8.85
N LEU A 76 18.68 -16.23 8.66
CA LEU A 76 18.80 -14.87 9.17
C LEU A 76 17.99 -13.83 8.38
N THR A 77 17.86 -14.01 7.08
CA THR A 77 17.22 -13.02 6.19
C THR A 77 15.77 -13.36 5.84
N GLY A 78 15.33 -14.59 6.15
CA GLY A 78 13.99 -15.08 5.84
C GLY A 78 13.71 -15.30 4.35
N LEU A 79 14.74 -15.18 3.49
CA LEU A 79 14.58 -15.33 2.04
C LEU A 79 14.27 -16.79 1.67
N SER A 80 13.46 -16.98 0.63
CA SER A 80 13.25 -18.30 0.05
C SER A 80 14.43 -18.76 -0.80
N GLU A 81 14.49 -20.05 -1.12
CA GLU A 81 15.54 -20.63 -1.98
C GLU A 81 15.58 -19.97 -3.37
N THR A 82 14.42 -19.62 -3.92
CA THR A 82 14.29 -18.94 -5.22
C THR A 82 14.79 -17.50 -5.16
N GLU A 83 14.53 -16.79 -4.06
CA GLU A 83 15.05 -15.43 -3.85
C GLU A 83 16.57 -15.45 -3.63
N MET A 84 17.08 -16.43 -2.87
CA MET A 84 18.51 -16.65 -2.72
C MET A 84 19.19 -16.93 -4.06
N LYS A 85 18.55 -17.67 -4.98
CA LYS A 85 19.10 -17.92 -6.32
C LYS A 85 19.26 -16.65 -7.16
N SER A 86 18.37 -15.67 -7.01
CA SER A 86 18.48 -14.39 -7.74
C SER A 86 19.71 -13.57 -7.35
N LEU A 87 20.28 -13.78 -6.16
CA LEU A 87 21.53 -13.12 -5.71
C LEU A 87 22.77 -13.57 -6.51
N PHE A 88 22.69 -14.69 -7.23
CA PHE A 88 23.82 -15.25 -7.98
C PHE A 88 23.65 -15.13 -9.50
N GLN A 89 22.54 -14.54 -9.97
CA GLN A 89 22.26 -14.37 -11.40
C GLN A 89 22.83 -13.08 -11.99
N ASP A 90 23.40 -12.20 -11.17
CA ASP A 90 24.19 -11.02 -11.60
C ASP A 90 25.70 -11.31 -11.60
N SER A 91 26.11 -12.48 -12.10
CA SER A 91 27.53 -12.74 -12.41
C SER A 91 27.70 -12.61 -13.93
N PRO A 92 28.56 -11.69 -14.42
CA PRO A 92 28.77 -11.45 -15.86
C PRO A 92 29.27 -12.69 -16.61
#